data_AF-A0A0Q0CJ81-F1
#
_entry.id   AF-A0A0Q0CJ81-F1
#
_cell.length_a   1.000
_cell.length_b   1.000
_cell.length_c   1.000
_cell.angle_alpha   90.00
_cell.angle_beta   90.00
_cell.angle_gamma   90.00
#
_symmetry.space_group_name_H-M   'P 1'
#
loop_
_entity.id
_entity.type
_entity.pdbx_description
1 polymer ?
#
loop_
_entity_poly.entity_id
_entity_poly.type
_entity_poly.pdbx_seq_one_letter_code
_entity_poly.pdbx_strand_id
1 'polypeptide(L)' 'MKLYIAHATCSQAAQIIVNELGLTPELVHFDVVNKGTSNGDNFAEVNPLL' A
#
# COMPACT_ATOMS: atom_id res chain seq x y z
N MET A 1 8.75 4.16 -6.94
CA MET A 1 8.38 2.95 -6.17
C MET A 1 7.01 3.19 -5.57
N LYS A 2 6.14 2.17 -5.53
CA LYS A 2 4.81 2.25 -4.90
C LYS A 2 4.85 1.53 -3.54
N LEU A 3 4.12 2.05 -2.56
CA LEU A 3 3.84 1.36 -1.30
C LEU A 3 2.32 1.28 -1.12
N TYR A 4 1.79 0.06 -1.21
CA TYR A 4 0.36 -0.20 -0.99
C TYR A 4 0.09 -0.27 0.52
N ILE A 5 -0.82 0.58 1.01
CA ILE A 5 -1.14 0.71 2.43
C ILE A 5 -2.63 0.63 2.69
N ALA A 6 -3.03 0.16 3.87
CA ALA A 6 -4.40 0.22 4.34
C ALA A 6 -4.47 0.86 5.75
N HIS A 7 -5.62 1.44 6.09
CA HIS A 7 -5.81 2.13 7.36
C HIS A 7 -5.76 1.15 8.54
N ALA A 8 -4.93 1.45 9.55
CA ALA A 8 -4.77 0.68 10.77
C ALA A 8 -4.42 -0.81 10.55
N THR A 9 -3.60 -1.10 9.54
CA THR A 9 -3.08 -2.45 9.28
C THR A 9 -1.56 -2.54 9.44
N CYS A 10 -1.01 -3.74 9.29
CA CYS A 10 0.43 -3.99 9.36
C CYS A 10 1.27 -3.20 8.35
N SER A 11 0.69 -2.70 7.26
CA SER A 11 1.42 -1.89 6.27
C SER A 11 1.95 -0.57 6.85
N GLN A 12 1.42 -0.11 7.98
CA GLN A 12 1.93 1.07 8.68
C GLN A 12 3.40 0.92 9.10
N ALA A 13 3.84 -0.30 9.43
CA ALA A 13 5.25 -0.55 9.78
C ALA A 13 6.19 -0.25 8.61
N ALA A 14 5.82 -0.69 7.39
CA ALA A 14 6.60 -0.41 6.19
C ALA A 14 6.62 1.09 5.86
N GLN A 15 5.48 1.78 6.03
CA GLN A 15 5.40 3.22 5.82
C GLN A 15 6.33 3.99 6.78
N ILE A 16 6.39 3.61 8.06
CA ILE A 16 7.31 4.21 9.03
C ILE A 16 8.76 4.04 8.58
N ILE A 17 9.18 2.80 8.23
CA ILE A 17 10.55 2.52 7.81
C ILE A 17 10.94 3.35 6.58
N VAL A 18 10.06 3.42 5.58
CA VAL A 18 10.28 4.21 4.37
C VAL A 18 10.49 5.70 4.69
N ASN A 19 9.68 6.25 5.60
CA ASN A 19 9.82 7.64 6.02
C ASN A 19 11.16 7.88 6.74
N GLU A 20 11.57 6.98 7.65
CA GLU A 20 12.86 7.07 8.37
C GLU A 20 14.06 6.99 7.42
N LEU A 21 13.93 6.28 6.30
CA LEU A 21 14.94 6.22 5.25
C LEU A 21 14.93 7.44 4.31
N GLY A 22 14.03 8.39 4.50
CA GLY A 22 13.89 9.58 3.63
C GLY A 22 13.42 9.25 2.21
N LEU A 23 12.76 8.09 2.03
CA LEU A 23 12.23 7.67 0.73
C LEU A 23 10.86 8.31 0.47
N THR A 24 10.55 8.55 -0.80
CA THR A 24 9.30 9.20 -1.23
C THR A 24 8.51 8.31 -2.21
N PRO A 25 8.06 7.10 -1.81
CA PRO A 25 7.22 6.29 -2.68
C PRO A 25 5.83 6.90 -2.85
N GLU A 26 5.18 6.55 -3.94
CA GLU A 26 3.75 6.77 -4.10
C GLU A 26 2.99 5.89 -3.10
N LEU A 27 2.22 6.51 -2.22
CA LEU A 27 1.33 5.80 -1.29
C LEU A 27 0.03 5.47 -2.00
N VAL A 28 -0.23 4.18 -2.22
CA VAL A 28 -1.46 3.71 -2.85
C VAL A 28 -2.34 3.12 -1.76
N HIS A 29 -3.50 3.73 -1.50
CA HIS A 29 -4.42 3.23 -0.49
C HIS A 29 -5.20 2.03 -1.04
N PHE A 30 -5.13 0.92 -0.34
CA PHE A 30 -5.86 -0.30 -0.61
C PHE A 30 -7.05 -0.42 0.36
N ASP A 31 -8.24 -0.62 -0.19
CA ASP A 31 -9.45 -0.95 0.56
C ASP A 31 -9.48 -2.46 0.80
N VAL A 32 -9.28 -2.88 2.05
CA VAL A 32 -9.24 -4.31 2.42
C VAL A 32 -10.59 -5.02 2.28
N VAL A 33 -11.69 -4.26 2.29
CA VAL A 33 -13.06 -4.79 2.18
C VAL A 33 -13.46 -4.91 0.71
N ASN A 34 -13.33 -3.83 -0.05
CA ASN A 34 -13.75 -3.77 -1.46
C ASN A 34 -12.66 -4.20 -2.44
N LYS A 35 -11.43 -4.43 -1.97
CA LYS A 35 -10.27 -4.87 -2.75
C LYS A 35 -9.84 -3.88 -3.85
N GLY A 36 -10.25 -2.62 -3.74
CA GLY A 36 -9.89 -1.55 -4.66
C GLY A 36 -8.64 -0.78 -4.23
N THR A 37 -8.01 -0.09 -5.17
CA THR A 37 -6.87 0.80 -4.92
C THR A 37 -7.24 2.25 -5.27
N SER A 38 -6.64 3.21 -4.55
CA SER A 38 -6.92 4.64 -4.75
C SER A 38 -6.48 5.20 -6.10
N ASN A 39 -5.61 4.48 -6.81
CA ASN A 39 -5.11 4.86 -8.14
C ASN A 39 -5.70 3.99 -9.27
N GLY A 40 -6.62 3.07 -8.96
CA GLY A 40 -7.27 2.21 -9.96
C GLY A 40 -6.44 1.01 -10.42
N ASP A 41 -5.27 0.75 -9.82
CA ASP A 41 -4.49 -0.46 -10.07
C ASP A 41 -5.30 -1.73 -9.72
N ASN A 42 -5.13 -2.78 -10.54
CA ASN A 42 -5.58 -4.13 -10.20
C ASN A 42 -4.61 -4.77 -9.18
N PHE A 43 -4.97 -4.73 -7.89
CA PHE A 43 -4.07 -5.23 -6.84
C PHE A 43 -3.81 -6.74 -6.90
N ALA A 44 -4.68 -7.52 -7.56
CA ALA A 44 -4.48 -8.96 -7.73
C ALA A 44 -3.28 -9.29 -8.62
N GLU A 45 -2.91 -8.40 -9.55
CA GLU A 45 -1.72 -8.54 -10.38
C GLU A 45 -0.43 -8.20 -9.61
N VAL A 46 -0.54 -7.42 -8.54
CA VAL A 46 0.58 -7.00 -7.69
C VAL A 46 0.84 -8.02 -6.58
N ASN A 47 -0.23 -8.51 -5.95
CA ASN A 47 -0.15 -9.43 -4.82
C ASN A 47 -1.10 -10.62 -5.03
N PRO A 48 -0.58 -11.83 -5.32
CA PRO A 48 -1.42 -13.02 -5.54
C PRO A 48 -2.09 -13.55 -4.26
N LEU A 49 -1.78 -13.00 -3.09
CA LEU A 49 -2.39 -13.36 -1.80
C LEU A 49 -3.68 -12.57 -1.49
N LEU A 50 -4.28 -11.93 -2.49
CA LEU A 50 -5.44 -11.05 -2.35
C LEU A 50 -6.70 -11.74 -1.78
#